data_AF-A0A919BD67-F1
#
_entry.id   AF-A0A919BD67-F1
#
_cell.length_a   1.000
_cell.length_b   1.000
_cell.length_c   1.000
_cell.angle_alpha   90.00
_cell.angle_beta   90.00
_cell.angle_gamma   90.00
#
_symmetry.space_group_name_H-M   'P 1'
#
loop_
_entity.id
_entity.type
_entity.pdbx_description
1 polymer ?
#
loop_
_entity_poly.entity_id
_entity_poly.type
_entity_poly.pdbx_seq_one_letter_code
_entity_poly.pdbx_strand_id
1 'polypeptide(L)'
;MKVTILGSCTVVDLEKNLDAFFDNERLIDNRNGSRMEMDSLPLFNIAFNNKDLELGQKIINGLNFNWSDSGNSLWICGCWGHNEIHLRFTSTALRTLLLACNYTPNLKSDVCIKEALEQHISYKEENENYVWFLHDSLESDQFSFYPHWHGEDFLGFAKHNRLILNTHIDTLITLLMFRHYGELCDSQHMLVDKALKTLGEFINETNRITGFLSKVDRIFRGLLSRLSGRKALLARVASALIERIYYQRVRYHFKKKHHALIFDDGYIERDLRLSGQSIEYHIVNIWDISRLLLWLNIEQKGTNQLTSSLTSIAKRGLKYCLKSRSYTNFIQRKSSGTGVANEILESIVILFCLGESEDWMRELYMQYRQYAPASSAILGIDLSLCIPTEKSINIPDVDFITLRNGKTFIANYSKETKSIAIHHNNEVIIKSQCIVVV
;
A
#
# COMPACT_ATOMS: atom_id res chain seq x y z
N MET A 1 16.99 -15.71 -5.37
CA MET A 1 16.58 -14.46 -6.08
C MET A 1 16.27 -13.39 -5.05
N LYS A 2 16.69 -12.13 -5.24
CA LYS A 2 16.35 -11.03 -4.31
C LYS A 2 14.96 -10.49 -4.58
N VAL A 3 14.10 -10.49 -3.57
CA VAL A 3 12.73 -9.98 -3.65
C VAL A 3 12.46 -9.01 -2.49
N THR A 4 11.66 -7.99 -2.75
CA THR A 4 11.17 -7.09 -1.71
C THR A 4 9.86 -7.64 -1.13
N ILE A 5 9.84 -7.85 0.19
CA ILE A 5 8.64 -8.10 0.97
C ILE A 5 8.11 -6.73 1.41
N LEU A 6 6.99 -6.29 0.81
CA LEU A 6 6.50 -4.91 0.96
C LEU A 6 6.01 -4.57 2.37
N GLY A 7 5.43 -5.52 3.11
CA GLY A 7 4.89 -5.27 4.45
C GLY A 7 5.94 -4.70 5.40
N SER A 8 7.06 -5.41 5.55
CA SER A 8 8.23 -4.96 6.31
C SER A 8 9.17 -4.07 5.50
N CYS A 9 8.92 -3.90 4.20
CA CYS A 9 9.85 -3.25 3.28
C CYS A 9 11.25 -3.85 3.42
N THR A 10 11.35 -5.18 3.33
CA THR A 10 12.61 -5.91 3.52
C THR A 10 13.02 -6.62 2.24
N VAL A 11 14.28 -6.45 1.84
CA VAL A 11 14.86 -7.18 0.71
C VAL A 11 15.40 -8.52 1.21
N VAL A 12 14.90 -9.62 0.68
CA VAL A 12 15.28 -10.97 1.07
C VAL A 12 15.77 -11.79 -0.11
N ASP A 13 16.71 -12.70 0.16
CA ASP A 13 17.03 -13.76 -0.79
C ASP A 13 16.09 -14.93 -0.54
N LEU A 14 15.22 -15.22 -1.52
CA LEU A 14 14.14 -16.21 -1.37
C LEU A 14 14.62 -17.58 -0.89
N GLU A 15 15.82 -18.01 -1.28
CA GLU A 15 16.32 -19.34 -0.94
C GLU A 15 16.90 -19.45 0.47
N LYS A 16 17.20 -18.33 1.13
CA LYS A 16 17.99 -18.32 2.37
C LYS A 16 17.29 -17.70 3.57
N ASN A 17 16.32 -16.83 3.33
CA ASN A 17 15.85 -15.91 4.36
C ASN A 17 14.38 -16.12 4.76
N LEU A 18 13.66 -17.07 4.14
CA LEU A 18 12.22 -17.22 4.41
C LEU A 18 11.93 -17.67 5.84
N ASP A 19 12.81 -18.49 6.43
CA ASP A 19 12.67 -18.92 7.83
C ASP A 19 12.83 -17.77 8.83
N ALA A 20 13.48 -16.67 8.46
CA ALA A 20 13.65 -15.52 9.34
C ALA A 20 12.34 -14.76 9.63
N PHE A 21 11.27 -15.04 8.89
CA PHE A 21 9.93 -14.49 9.14
C PHE A 21 9.12 -15.34 10.12
N PHE A 22 9.70 -16.41 10.66
CA PHE A 22 9.01 -17.31 11.58
C PHE A 22 9.77 -17.49 12.89
N ASP A 23 9.06 -17.43 14.01
CA ASP A 23 9.60 -17.78 15.33
C ASP A 23 8.58 -18.62 16.09
N ASN A 24 8.96 -19.85 16.47
CA ASN A 24 8.06 -20.82 17.11
C ASN A 24 6.69 -20.91 16.39
N GLU A 25 6.74 -21.12 15.08
CA GLU A 25 5.58 -21.20 14.16
C GLU A 25 4.80 -19.90 13.96
N ARG A 26 5.11 -18.82 14.69
CA ARG A 26 4.48 -17.49 14.52
C ARG A 26 5.08 -16.74 13.36
N LEU A 27 4.24 -15.96 12.67
CA LEU A 27 4.71 -15.01 11.66
C LEU A 27 5.19 -13.71 12.33
N ILE A 28 6.44 -13.32 12.07
CA ILE A 28 7.12 -12.20 12.74
C ILE A 28 7.85 -11.26 11.76
N ASP A 29 8.08 -10.03 12.22
CA ASP A 29 8.96 -9.05 11.59
C ASP A 29 10.41 -9.43 11.92
N ASN A 30 11.16 -9.84 10.90
CA ASN A 30 12.54 -10.29 11.05
C ASN A 30 13.51 -9.22 11.59
N ARG A 31 13.09 -7.95 11.69
CA ARG A 31 13.90 -6.84 12.20
C ARG A 31 13.84 -6.72 13.72
N ASN A 32 12.73 -7.14 14.34
CA ASN A 32 12.48 -6.92 15.77
C ASN A 32 11.79 -8.08 16.49
N GLY A 33 11.38 -9.14 15.79
CA GLY A 33 10.70 -10.32 16.36
C GLY A 33 9.24 -10.12 16.75
N SER A 34 8.65 -8.95 16.49
CA SER A 34 7.23 -8.69 16.75
C SER A 34 6.34 -9.37 15.71
N ARG A 35 5.07 -9.66 16.04
CA ARG A 35 4.11 -10.23 15.08
C ARG A 35 3.91 -9.33 13.86
N MET A 36 3.84 -9.93 12.67
CA MET A 36 3.86 -9.19 11.39
C MET A 36 3.05 -9.87 10.29
N GLU A 37 1.73 -9.70 10.34
CA GLU A 37 0.81 -10.24 9.33
C GLU A 37 0.95 -9.55 7.97
N MET A 38 1.50 -8.32 7.93
CA MET A 38 1.67 -7.59 6.67
C MET A 38 2.61 -8.28 5.68
N ASP A 39 3.45 -9.21 6.14
CA ASP A 39 4.35 -9.98 5.29
C ASP A 39 3.70 -11.28 4.76
N SER A 40 2.53 -11.68 5.28
CA SER A 40 1.91 -12.96 4.91
C SER A 40 1.54 -13.04 3.43
N LEU A 41 0.99 -11.95 2.87
CA LEU A 41 0.54 -11.92 1.47
C LEU A 41 1.70 -12.04 0.47
N PRO A 42 2.75 -11.20 0.53
CA PRO A 42 3.89 -11.35 -0.37
C PRO A 42 4.59 -12.70 -0.21
N LEU A 43 4.73 -13.23 1.02
CA LEU A 43 5.29 -14.57 1.25
C LEU A 43 4.41 -15.67 0.64
N PHE A 44 3.08 -15.54 0.76
CA PHE A 44 2.14 -16.50 0.19
C PHE A 44 2.17 -16.48 -1.33
N ASN A 45 2.25 -15.30 -1.94
CA ASN A 45 2.42 -15.14 -3.39
C ASN A 45 3.68 -15.85 -3.90
N ILE A 46 4.79 -15.76 -3.15
CA ILE A 46 6.03 -16.49 -3.45
C ILE A 46 5.82 -18.00 -3.34
N ALA A 47 5.23 -18.47 -2.23
CA ALA A 47 4.97 -19.89 -2.00
C ALA A 47 4.09 -20.49 -3.11
N PHE A 48 3.01 -19.80 -3.45
CA PHE A 48 2.09 -20.19 -4.51
C PHE A 48 2.79 -20.29 -5.87
N ASN A 49 3.54 -19.26 -6.27
CA ASN A 49 4.28 -19.28 -7.54
C ASN A 49 5.29 -20.43 -7.62
N ASN A 50 5.96 -20.73 -6.51
CA ASN A 50 6.94 -21.81 -6.44
C ASN A 50 6.30 -23.20 -6.27
N LYS A 51 4.96 -23.29 -6.17
CA LYS A 51 4.22 -24.52 -5.83
C LYS A 51 4.69 -25.15 -4.51
N ASP A 52 5.14 -24.31 -3.59
CA ASP A 52 5.66 -24.68 -2.28
C ASP A 52 4.51 -24.75 -1.27
N LEU A 53 3.86 -25.91 -1.19
CA LEU A 53 2.75 -26.16 -0.28
C LEU A 53 3.19 -26.16 1.19
N GLU A 54 4.45 -26.51 1.47
CA GLU A 54 4.98 -26.54 2.84
C GLU A 54 5.12 -25.11 3.38
N LEU A 55 5.75 -24.23 2.61
CA LEU A 55 5.82 -22.81 2.95
C LEU A 55 4.43 -22.18 3.00
N GLY A 56 3.56 -22.51 2.05
CA GLY A 56 2.16 -22.08 2.04
C GLY A 56 1.45 -22.43 3.36
N GLN A 57 1.52 -23.69 3.80
CA GLN A 57 0.93 -24.11 5.06
C GLN A 57 1.61 -23.48 6.27
N LYS A 58 2.93 -23.29 6.24
CA LYS A 58 3.69 -22.59 7.31
C LYS A 58 3.19 -21.16 7.51
N ILE A 59 2.90 -20.43 6.42
CA ILE A 59 2.34 -19.06 6.47
C ILE A 59 0.94 -19.09 7.11
N ILE A 60 0.07 -20.00 6.67
CA ILE A 60 -1.30 -20.12 7.21
C ILE A 60 -1.27 -20.50 8.69
N ASN A 61 -0.40 -21.44 9.08
CA ASN A 61 -0.19 -21.80 10.49
C ASN A 61 0.27 -20.58 11.29
N GLY A 62 1.20 -19.77 10.79
CA GLY A 62 1.65 -18.56 11.47
C GLY A 62 0.53 -17.53 11.67
N LEU A 63 -0.38 -17.40 10.70
CA LEU A 63 -1.59 -16.57 10.86
C LEU A 63 -2.54 -17.17 11.92
N ASN A 64 -2.76 -18.50 11.92
CA ASN A 64 -3.59 -19.18 12.91
C ASN A 64 -3.02 -19.02 14.33
N PHE A 65 -1.70 -19.18 14.50
CA PHE A 65 -1.03 -19.01 15.78
C PHE A 65 -1.17 -17.58 16.31
N ASN A 66 -0.90 -16.57 15.47
CA ASN A 66 -1.03 -15.17 15.89
C ASN A 66 -2.50 -14.80 16.20
N TRP A 67 -3.47 -15.38 15.49
CA TRP A 67 -4.90 -15.22 15.75
C TRP A 67 -5.31 -15.88 17.07
N SER A 68 -4.87 -17.12 17.32
CA SER A 68 -5.16 -17.86 18.55
C SER A 68 -4.54 -17.20 19.78
N ASP A 69 -3.29 -16.75 19.67
CA ASP A 69 -2.61 -15.97 20.71
C ASP A 69 -3.33 -14.66 21.05
N SER A 70 -4.14 -14.13 20.11
CA SER A 70 -4.97 -12.94 20.31
C SER A 70 -6.34 -13.31 20.89
N GLY A 71 -6.51 -14.53 21.42
CA GLY A 71 -7.77 -15.01 21.98
C GLY A 71 -8.84 -15.29 20.92
N ASN A 72 -8.42 -15.72 19.71
CA ASN A 72 -9.30 -15.91 18.55
C ASN A 72 -10.02 -14.62 18.12
N SER A 73 -9.35 -13.48 18.30
CA SER A 73 -9.77 -12.16 17.81
C SER A 73 -8.82 -11.67 16.72
N LEU A 74 -9.01 -10.46 16.21
CA LEU A 74 -8.11 -9.89 15.20
C LEU A 74 -6.64 -9.88 15.65
N TRP A 75 -5.72 -9.94 14.68
CA TRP A 75 -4.29 -9.99 14.94
C TRP A 75 -3.78 -8.75 15.68
N ILE A 76 -3.22 -8.99 16.87
CA ILE A 76 -2.57 -7.96 17.70
C ILE A 76 -1.10 -7.85 17.28
N CYS A 77 -0.67 -6.64 16.91
CA CYS A 77 0.73 -6.33 16.62
C CYS A 77 1.36 -5.50 17.75
N GLY A 78 2.66 -5.71 17.95
CA GLY A 78 3.47 -5.03 18.97
C GLY A 78 4.65 -4.25 18.39
N CYS A 79 4.69 -4.05 17.07
CA CYS A 79 5.85 -3.53 16.35
C CYS A 79 6.22 -2.09 16.72
N TRP A 80 5.30 -1.36 17.35
CA TRP A 80 5.48 0.02 17.79
C TRP A 80 5.66 0.18 19.31
N GLY A 81 5.86 -0.91 20.04
CA GLY A 81 6.12 -0.89 21.49
C GLY A 81 4.85 -0.92 22.37
N HIS A 82 3.68 -1.07 21.76
CA HIS A 82 2.40 -1.29 22.42
C HIS A 82 1.57 -2.29 21.61
N ASN A 83 0.65 -2.97 22.29
CA ASN A 83 -0.24 -3.94 21.64
C ASN A 83 -1.46 -3.20 21.08
N GLU A 84 -1.67 -3.33 19.77
CA GLU A 84 -2.85 -2.81 19.08
C GLU A 84 -3.29 -3.76 17.97
N ILE A 85 -4.57 -3.70 17.60
CA ILE A 85 -5.03 -4.28 16.34
C ILE A 85 -4.81 -3.22 15.26
N HIS A 86 -3.84 -3.43 14.39
CA HIS A 86 -3.56 -2.52 13.29
C HIS A 86 -4.28 -2.98 12.03
N LEU A 87 -5.26 -2.24 11.52
CA LEU A 87 -6.18 -2.77 10.50
C LEU A 87 -5.53 -3.12 9.16
N ARG A 88 -4.42 -2.49 8.76
CA ARG A 88 -3.66 -2.95 7.56
C ARG A 88 -3.04 -4.35 7.70
N PHE A 89 -2.69 -4.75 8.92
CA PHE A 89 -2.14 -6.07 9.20
C PHE A 89 -3.26 -7.10 9.05
N THR A 90 -4.41 -6.82 9.68
CA THR A 90 -5.64 -7.60 9.52
C THR A 90 -6.10 -7.70 8.07
N SER A 91 -6.14 -6.59 7.32
CA SER A 91 -6.47 -6.59 5.89
C SER A 91 -5.54 -7.49 5.09
N THR A 92 -4.25 -7.52 5.41
CA THR A 92 -3.28 -8.38 4.73
C THR A 92 -3.46 -9.85 5.07
N ALA A 93 -3.68 -10.17 6.34
CA ALA A 93 -4.00 -11.53 6.77
C ALA A 93 -5.29 -12.04 6.10
N LEU A 94 -6.38 -11.27 6.15
CA LEU A 94 -7.66 -11.62 5.51
C LEU A 94 -7.50 -11.87 4.00
N ARG A 95 -6.77 -11.00 3.28
CA ARG A 95 -6.49 -11.20 1.85
C ARG A 95 -5.67 -12.46 1.59
N THR A 96 -4.71 -12.77 2.47
CA THR A 96 -3.89 -13.98 2.37
C THR A 96 -4.75 -15.22 2.53
N LEU A 97 -5.58 -15.28 3.57
CA LEU A 97 -6.49 -16.39 3.83
C LEU A 97 -7.51 -16.57 2.69
N LEU A 98 -8.12 -15.46 2.24
CA LEU A 98 -9.05 -15.46 1.11
C LEU A 98 -8.43 -16.05 -0.16
N LEU A 99 -7.21 -15.61 -0.50
CA LEU A 99 -6.49 -16.12 -1.67
C LEU A 99 -6.05 -17.58 -1.48
N ALA A 100 -5.64 -17.99 -0.27
CA ALA A 100 -5.30 -19.37 0.02
C ALA A 100 -6.49 -20.31 -0.18
N CYS A 101 -7.67 -19.95 0.32
CA CYS A 101 -8.90 -20.71 0.09
C CYS A 101 -9.26 -20.82 -1.39
N ASN A 102 -9.12 -19.73 -2.16
CA ASN A 102 -9.53 -19.69 -3.56
C ASN A 102 -8.53 -20.36 -4.52
N TYR A 103 -7.23 -20.30 -4.23
CA TYR A 103 -6.18 -20.79 -5.15
C TYR A 103 -5.50 -22.08 -4.69
N THR A 104 -5.55 -22.40 -3.39
CA THR A 104 -4.86 -23.57 -2.83
C THR A 104 -5.73 -24.27 -1.78
N PRO A 105 -6.87 -24.88 -2.18
CA PRO A 105 -7.87 -25.42 -1.25
C PRO A 105 -7.37 -26.56 -0.34
N ASN A 106 -6.18 -27.09 -0.62
CA ASN A 106 -5.51 -28.07 0.24
C ASN A 106 -4.89 -27.45 1.50
N LEU A 107 -4.68 -26.13 1.52
CA LEU A 107 -4.21 -25.42 2.70
C LEU A 107 -5.37 -25.25 3.68
N LYS A 108 -5.13 -25.62 4.94
CA LYS A 108 -6.14 -25.55 5.99
C LYS A 108 -5.87 -24.37 6.91
N SER A 109 -6.91 -23.57 7.15
CA SER A 109 -6.93 -22.47 8.10
C SER A 109 -7.96 -22.77 9.18
N ASP A 110 -7.59 -22.54 10.45
CA ASP A 110 -8.52 -22.63 11.57
C ASP A 110 -9.25 -21.31 11.82
N VAL A 111 -8.78 -20.21 11.20
CA VAL A 111 -9.44 -18.91 11.25
C VAL A 111 -10.78 -18.96 10.50
N CYS A 112 -11.86 -18.62 11.18
CA CYS A 112 -13.15 -18.37 10.55
C CYS A 112 -13.09 -17.00 9.82
N ILE A 113 -12.79 -17.02 8.52
CA ILE A 113 -12.55 -15.81 7.72
C ILE A 113 -13.76 -14.87 7.77
N LYS A 114 -14.98 -15.39 7.77
CA LYS A 114 -16.21 -14.58 7.84
C LYS A 114 -16.32 -13.84 9.18
N GLU A 115 -16.07 -14.50 10.30
CA GLU A 115 -16.08 -13.88 11.63
C GLU A 115 -14.95 -12.84 11.75
N ALA A 116 -13.76 -13.16 11.24
CA ALA A 116 -12.64 -12.21 11.22
C ALA A 116 -12.95 -10.98 10.36
N LEU A 117 -13.63 -11.16 9.22
CA LEU A 117 -14.09 -10.05 8.39
C LEU A 117 -15.14 -9.19 9.10
N GLU A 118 -16.12 -9.81 9.77
CA GLU A 118 -17.15 -9.12 10.55
C GLU A 118 -16.54 -8.28 11.68
N GLN A 119 -15.55 -8.81 12.39
CA GLN A 119 -14.77 -8.06 13.38
C GLN A 119 -13.95 -6.93 12.71
N HIS A 120 -13.31 -7.18 11.57
CA HIS A 120 -12.52 -6.15 10.87
C HIS A 120 -13.38 -4.94 10.49
N ILE A 121 -14.56 -5.16 9.90
CA ILE A 121 -15.47 -4.07 9.52
C ILE A 121 -16.19 -3.43 10.72
N SER A 122 -16.10 -4.00 11.93
CA SER A 122 -16.63 -3.33 13.13
C SER A 122 -15.74 -2.17 13.56
N TYR A 123 -14.46 -2.14 13.17
CA TYR A 123 -13.55 -1.01 13.38
C TYR A 123 -13.81 0.11 12.37
N LYS A 124 -14.96 0.76 12.52
CA LYS A 124 -15.39 1.89 11.72
C LYS A 124 -16.11 2.90 12.57
N GLU A 125 -16.09 4.14 12.11
CA GLU A 125 -17.03 5.17 12.52
C GLU A 125 -18.07 5.37 11.42
N GLU A 126 -19.33 5.45 11.81
CA GLU A 126 -20.45 5.58 10.88
C GLU A 126 -21.46 6.60 11.40
N ASN A 127 -21.89 7.50 10.52
CA ASN A 127 -23.04 8.38 10.74
C ASN A 127 -24.08 8.18 9.62
N GLU A 128 -25.15 8.98 9.60
CA GLU A 128 -26.23 8.83 8.60
C GLU A 128 -25.70 8.80 7.15
N ASN A 129 -24.72 9.66 6.85
CA ASN A 129 -24.27 9.90 5.47
C ASN A 129 -22.96 9.19 5.12
N TYR A 130 -22.11 8.94 6.11
CA TYR A 130 -20.71 8.59 5.90
C TYR A 130 -20.24 7.43 6.76
N VAL A 131 -19.19 6.77 6.27
CA VAL A 131 -18.51 5.69 6.99
C VAL A 131 -17.02 5.73 6.74
N TRP A 132 -16.23 5.56 7.82
CA TRP A 132 -14.79 5.58 7.76
C TRP A 132 -14.19 4.48 8.64
N PHE A 133 -13.40 3.59 8.03
CA PHE A 133 -12.65 2.57 8.75
C PHE A 133 -11.50 3.18 9.56
N LEU A 134 -11.36 2.72 10.81
CA LEU A 134 -10.33 3.21 11.73
C LEU A 134 -8.93 2.76 11.28
N HIS A 135 -7.87 3.38 11.79
CA HIS A 135 -6.51 2.93 11.52
C HIS A 135 -6.14 1.67 12.32
N ASP A 136 -6.47 1.74 13.61
CA ASP A 136 -6.08 0.80 14.65
C ASP A 136 -7.13 0.81 15.77
N SER A 137 -7.01 -0.15 16.69
CA SER A 137 -7.86 -0.21 17.89
C SER A 137 -7.63 0.92 18.89
N LEU A 138 -6.53 1.69 18.80
CA LEU A 138 -6.33 2.84 19.69
C LEU A 138 -7.26 4.01 19.34
N GLU A 139 -7.79 4.04 18.11
CA GLU A 139 -8.80 5.03 17.72
C GLU A 139 -10.18 4.74 18.32
N SER A 140 -10.53 3.49 18.66
CA SER A 140 -11.82 3.17 19.30
C SER A 140 -11.89 3.58 20.76
N ASP A 141 -10.75 3.50 21.47
CA ASP A 141 -10.72 3.56 22.94
C ASP A 141 -10.41 4.96 23.49
N GLN A 142 -10.52 6.01 22.66
CA GLN A 142 -10.19 7.40 23.01
C GLN A 142 -8.78 7.58 23.62
N PHE A 143 -7.85 6.69 23.30
CA PHE A 143 -6.51 6.72 23.88
C PHE A 143 -5.71 7.94 23.39
N SER A 144 -5.16 8.70 24.33
CA SER A 144 -4.32 9.88 24.06
C SER A 144 -2.87 9.51 23.69
N PHE A 145 -2.67 8.42 22.92
CA PHE A 145 -1.32 7.92 22.63
C PHE A 145 -0.59 8.78 21.57
N TYR A 146 -1.33 9.44 20.67
CA TYR A 146 -0.74 10.10 19.51
C TYR A 146 -0.31 11.53 19.81
N PRO A 147 1.01 11.83 19.90
CA PRO A 147 1.47 13.19 20.14
C PRO A 147 1.15 14.08 18.94
N HIS A 148 0.71 15.31 19.19
CA HIS A 148 0.38 16.32 18.17
C HIS A 148 -0.82 15.98 17.28
N TRP A 149 -1.82 15.29 17.86
CA TRP A 149 -3.16 15.13 17.30
C TRP A 149 -3.98 16.43 17.41
N HIS A 150 -4.78 16.70 16.39
CA HIS A 150 -5.76 17.79 16.37
C HIS A 150 -7.04 17.38 15.64
N GLY A 151 -8.13 18.11 15.85
CA GLY A 151 -9.30 18.00 14.99
C GLY A 151 -10.49 18.82 15.48
N GLU A 152 -11.08 19.56 14.55
CA GLU A 152 -12.53 19.81 14.57
C GLU A 152 -13.23 18.65 13.86
N ASP A 153 -14.55 18.59 13.96
CA ASP A 153 -15.34 17.54 13.31
C ASP A 153 -15.21 17.70 11.78
N PHE A 154 -14.87 16.60 11.09
CA PHE A 154 -14.75 16.57 9.63
C PHE A 154 -15.70 15.51 9.11
N LEU A 155 -16.61 15.90 8.21
CA LEU A 155 -17.72 15.03 7.73
C LEU A 155 -18.54 14.39 8.87
N GLY A 156 -18.58 15.04 10.04
CA GLY A 156 -19.26 14.52 11.23
C GLY A 156 -18.54 13.39 11.95
N PHE A 157 -17.28 13.11 11.61
CA PHE A 157 -16.45 12.13 12.33
C PHE A 157 -15.85 12.73 13.60
N ALA A 158 -15.98 12.00 14.69
CA ALA A 158 -15.49 12.29 16.02
C ALA A 158 -13.97 12.49 16.00
N LYS A 159 -13.48 13.38 16.86
CA LYS A 159 -12.10 13.86 16.83
C LYS A 159 -11.05 12.74 16.89
N HIS A 160 -11.33 11.65 17.61
CA HIS A 160 -10.38 10.56 17.87
C HIS A 160 -10.04 9.75 16.61
N ASN A 161 -10.95 9.73 15.62
CA ASN A 161 -10.69 9.14 14.32
C ASN A 161 -9.67 9.99 13.56
N ARG A 162 -8.53 9.43 13.17
CA ARG A 162 -7.44 10.23 12.57
C ARG A 162 -7.63 10.44 11.07
N LEU A 163 -8.62 9.77 10.49
CA LEU A 163 -8.94 9.83 9.08
C LEU A 163 -7.72 9.48 8.22
N ILE A 164 -7.09 8.35 8.57
CA ILE A 164 -5.92 7.81 7.88
C ILE A 164 -6.36 7.26 6.51
N LEU A 165 -5.92 7.91 5.42
CA LEU A 165 -6.36 7.61 4.06
C LEU A 165 -5.98 6.18 3.64
N ASN A 166 -4.73 5.81 3.86
CA ASN A 166 -4.16 4.56 3.36
C ASN A 166 -4.87 3.32 3.95
N THR A 167 -5.30 3.38 5.22
CA THR A 167 -5.98 2.25 5.89
C THR A 167 -7.43 2.12 5.47
N HIS A 168 -8.10 3.25 5.26
CA HIS A 168 -9.45 3.28 4.68
C HIS A 168 -9.45 2.64 3.29
N ILE A 169 -8.50 3.03 2.43
CA ILE A 169 -8.36 2.46 1.08
C ILE A 169 -8.00 0.97 1.14
N ASP A 170 -7.05 0.57 1.99
CA ASP A 170 -6.64 -0.84 2.11
C ASP A 170 -7.79 -1.74 2.59
N THR A 171 -8.67 -1.22 3.46
CA THR A 171 -9.90 -1.91 3.87
C THR A 171 -10.91 -1.99 2.72
N LEU A 172 -11.10 -0.91 1.96
CA LEU A 172 -11.95 -0.93 0.76
C LEU A 172 -11.46 -1.95 -0.27
N ILE A 173 -10.16 -2.03 -0.53
CA ILE A 173 -9.55 -3.04 -1.41
C ILE A 173 -9.89 -4.44 -0.89
N THR A 174 -9.70 -4.68 0.41
CA THR A 174 -10.02 -5.97 1.03
C THR A 174 -11.50 -6.32 0.80
N LEU A 175 -12.43 -5.40 1.06
CA LEU A 175 -13.85 -5.65 0.85
C LEU A 175 -14.23 -5.86 -0.62
N LEU A 176 -13.59 -5.15 -1.56
CA LEU A 176 -13.78 -5.38 -2.99
C LEU A 176 -13.27 -6.77 -3.40
N MET A 177 -12.20 -7.27 -2.78
CA MET A 177 -11.76 -8.65 -2.98
C MET A 177 -12.79 -9.65 -2.47
N PHE A 178 -13.27 -9.50 -1.23
CA PHE A 178 -14.33 -10.38 -0.69
C PHE A 178 -15.60 -10.35 -1.53
N ARG A 179 -15.95 -9.17 -2.08
CA ARG A 179 -17.06 -9.03 -3.03
C ARG A 179 -16.82 -9.86 -4.30
N HIS A 180 -15.63 -9.73 -4.89
CA HIS A 180 -15.25 -10.42 -6.12
C HIS A 180 -15.31 -11.95 -5.98
N TYR A 181 -14.85 -12.47 -4.84
CA TYR A 181 -14.86 -13.90 -4.54
C TYR A 181 -16.21 -14.41 -4.00
N GLY A 182 -17.23 -13.55 -3.90
CA GLY A 182 -18.60 -13.94 -3.54
C GLY A 182 -18.86 -14.15 -2.05
N GLU A 183 -18.08 -13.50 -1.18
CA GLU A 183 -18.09 -13.76 0.27
C GLU A 183 -18.80 -12.69 1.12
N LEU A 184 -19.40 -11.66 0.51
CA LEU A 184 -20.12 -10.61 1.23
C LEU A 184 -21.64 -10.84 1.32
N CYS A 185 -22.25 -10.39 2.41
CA CYS A 185 -23.71 -10.28 2.53
C CYS A 185 -24.23 -8.89 2.14
N ASP A 186 -25.54 -8.73 1.95
CA ASP A 186 -26.15 -7.49 1.44
C ASP A 186 -25.78 -6.23 2.24
N SER A 187 -25.77 -6.32 3.58
CA SER A 187 -25.39 -5.18 4.43
C SER A 187 -23.92 -4.78 4.24
N GLN A 188 -23.03 -5.74 4.01
CA GLN A 188 -21.63 -5.49 3.69
C GLN A 188 -21.47 -4.89 2.29
N HIS A 189 -22.30 -5.31 1.32
CA HIS A 189 -22.32 -4.64 0.02
C HIS A 189 -22.72 -3.16 0.14
N MET A 190 -23.76 -2.86 0.91
CA MET A 190 -24.18 -1.47 1.17
C MET A 190 -23.09 -0.66 1.88
N LEU A 191 -22.39 -1.27 2.85
CA LEU A 191 -21.27 -0.66 3.57
C LEU A 191 -20.15 -0.22 2.62
N VAL A 192 -19.75 -1.10 1.68
CA VAL A 192 -18.73 -0.78 0.67
C VAL A 192 -19.15 0.41 -0.19
N ASP A 193 -20.40 0.43 -0.66
CA ASP A 193 -20.89 1.51 -1.52
C ASP A 193 -20.95 2.85 -0.76
N LYS A 194 -21.34 2.82 0.54
CA LYS A 194 -21.29 3.99 1.43
C LYS A 194 -19.87 4.46 1.71
N ALA A 195 -18.91 3.54 1.90
CA ALA A 195 -17.51 3.86 2.11
C ALA A 195 -16.87 4.50 0.86
N LEU A 196 -17.17 3.98 -0.34
CA LEU A 196 -16.72 4.59 -1.60
C LEU A 196 -17.28 6.00 -1.81
N LYS A 197 -18.57 6.21 -1.49
CA LYS A 197 -19.17 7.55 -1.50
C LYS A 197 -18.44 8.48 -0.53
N THR A 198 -18.16 8.00 0.69
CA THR A 198 -17.44 8.76 1.72
C THR A 198 -16.05 9.15 1.25
N LEU A 199 -15.30 8.24 0.61
CA LEU A 199 -13.98 8.53 0.04
C LEU A 199 -14.05 9.63 -1.02
N GLY A 200 -15.08 9.61 -1.88
CA GLY A 200 -15.30 10.65 -2.88
C GLY A 200 -15.48 12.03 -2.27
N GLU A 201 -16.35 12.16 -1.27
CA GLU A 201 -16.55 13.43 -0.55
C GLU A 201 -15.29 13.86 0.22
N PHE A 202 -14.64 12.92 0.90
CA PHE A 202 -13.38 13.16 1.61
C PHE A 202 -12.31 13.74 0.67
N ILE A 203 -12.16 13.20 -0.53
CA ILE A 203 -11.22 13.70 -1.53
C ILE A 203 -11.62 15.09 -2.04
N ASN A 204 -12.91 15.32 -2.32
CA ASN A 204 -13.40 16.60 -2.82
C ASN A 204 -13.16 17.74 -1.81
N GLU A 205 -13.39 17.47 -0.53
CA GLU A 205 -13.24 18.44 0.56
C GLU A 205 -11.77 18.72 0.94
N THR A 206 -10.88 17.73 0.80
CA THR A 206 -9.46 17.88 1.20
C THR A 206 -8.52 18.42 0.12
N ASN A 207 -9.01 18.60 -1.11
CA ASN A 207 -8.24 18.94 -2.31
C ASN A 207 -7.80 20.42 -2.43
N ARG A 208 -7.63 21.19 -1.34
CA ARG A 208 -7.67 22.67 -1.39
C ARG A 208 -6.58 23.45 -0.61
N ILE A 209 -5.35 22.95 -0.41
CA ILE A 209 -4.24 23.89 -0.12
C ILE A 209 -3.68 24.44 -1.43
N THR A 210 -3.86 25.73 -1.64
CA THR A 210 -3.17 26.49 -2.68
C THR A 210 -2.45 27.71 -2.08
N GLY A 211 -1.58 28.33 -2.88
CA GLY A 211 -1.00 29.63 -2.54
C GLY A 211 0.25 29.58 -1.65
N PHE A 212 0.41 30.59 -0.79
CA PHE A 212 1.65 30.81 -0.03
C PHE A 212 2.00 29.64 0.88
N LEU A 213 1.00 29.07 1.56
CA LEU A 213 1.20 27.99 2.52
C LEU A 213 1.70 26.72 1.83
N SER A 214 1.15 26.36 0.66
CA SER A 214 1.67 25.21 -0.10
C SER A 214 3.14 25.40 -0.50
N LYS A 215 3.53 26.63 -0.87
CA LYS A 215 4.94 26.94 -1.23
C LYS A 215 5.87 26.78 -0.03
N VAL A 216 5.49 27.30 1.14
CA VAL A 216 6.25 27.16 2.39
C VAL A 216 6.37 25.69 2.76
N ASP A 217 5.27 24.97 2.68
CA ASP A 217 5.19 23.56 3.02
C ASP A 217 6.08 22.71 2.12
N ARG A 218 6.05 22.95 0.81
CA ARG A 218 6.95 22.32 -0.16
C ARG A 218 8.43 22.53 0.18
N ILE A 219 8.82 23.71 0.68
CA ILE A 219 10.20 23.97 1.11
C ILE A 219 10.56 23.08 2.30
N PHE A 220 9.73 23.06 3.35
CA PHE A 220 10.01 22.26 4.54
C PHE A 220 9.97 20.75 4.27
N ARG A 221 9.02 20.25 3.45
CA ARG A 221 9.03 18.86 2.97
C ARG A 221 10.31 18.54 2.20
N GLY A 222 10.75 19.45 1.33
CA GLY A 222 11.99 19.30 0.57
C GLY A 222 13.23 19.27 1.46
N LEU A 223 13.28 20.09 2.51
CA LEU A 223 14.35 20.07 3.50
C LEU A 223 14.33 18.77 4.32
N LEU A 224 13.17 18.39 4.85
CA LEU A 224 12.99 17.15 5.60
C LEU A 224 13.42 15.95 4.76
N SER A 225 12.94 15.83 3.51
CA SER A 225 13.35 14.78 2.57
C SER A 225 14.87 14.72 2.33
N ARG A 226 15.56 15.86 2.28
CA ARG A 226 17.02 15.88 2.12
C ARG A 226 17.73 15.35 3.35
N LEU A 227 17.20 15.62 4.54
CA LEU A 227 17.81 15.30 5.83
C LEU A 227 17.46 13.88 6.29
N SER A 228 16.24 13.42 6.02
CA SER A 228 15.73 12.11 6.42
C SER A 228 16.63 10.98 5.91
N GLY A 229 16.91 10.04 6.82
CA GLY A 229 17.79 8.89 6.57
C GLY A 229 19.30 9.20 6.56
N ARG A 230 19.73 10.44 6.83
CA ARG A 230 21.16 10.76 6.97
C ARG A 230 21.67 10.43 8.38
N LYS A 231 22.85 9.82 8.46
CA LYS A 231 23.50 9.45 9.73
C LYS A 231 24.20 10.63 10.43
N ALA A 232 24.60 11.67 9.69
CA ALA A 232 25.34 12.81 10.22
C ALA A 232 24.56 13.53 11.34
N LEU A 233 25.23 13.84 12.46
CA LEU A 233 24.61 14.47 13.64
C LEU A 233 23.89 15.77 13.29
N LEU A 234 24.54 16.67 12.53
CA LEU A 234 23.95 17.93 12.10
C LEU A 234 22.66 17.73 11.30
N ALA A 235 22.60 16.71 10.45
CA ALA A 235 21.40 16.41 9.67
C ALA A 235 20.24 15.93 10.57
N ARG A 236 20.54 15.10 11.57
CA ARG A 236 19.55 14.65 12.57
C ARG A 236 19.02 15.81 13.41
N VAL A 237 19.92 16.69 13.88
CA VAL A 237 19.54 17.90 14.64
C VAL A 237 18.67 18.82 13.79
N ALA A 238 19.03 19.06 12.53
CA ALA A 238 18.25 19.88 11.62
C ALA A 238 16.85 19.28 11.33
N SER A 239 16.76 17.96 11.14
CA SER A 239 15.49 17.24 10.96
C SER A 239 14.59 17.44 12.19
N ALA A 240 15.14 17.18 13.38
CA ALA A 240 14.41 17.34 14.64
C ALA A 240 13.94 18.78 14.87
N LEU A 241 14.74 19.78 14.48
CA LEU A 241 14.33 21.19 14.55
C LEU A 241 13.17 21.50 13.60
N ILE A 242 13.23 21.01 12.36
CA ILE A 242 12.14 21.19 11.38
C ILE A 242 10.86 20.52 11.90
N GLU A 243 10.95 19.28 12.37
CA GLU A 243 9.82 18.55 12.96
C GLU A 243 9.22 19.30 14.15
N ARG A 244 10.06 19.75 15.09
CA ARG A 244 9.60 20.43 16.31
C ARG A 244 9.06 21.83 16.08
N ILE A 245 9.70 22.63 15.22
CA ILE A 245 9.34 24.04 15.04
C ILE A 245 8.26 24.16 13.97
N TYR A 246 8.49 23.59 12.78
CA TYR A 246 7.55 23.74 11.69
C TYR A 246 6.36 22.80 11.84
N TYR A 247 6.58 21.48 11.94
CA TYR A 247 5.47 20.52 11.91
C TYR A 247 4.64 20.53 13.20
N GLN A 248 5.27 20.42 14.37
CA GLN A 248 4.58 20.33 15.66
C GLN A 248 4.00 21.66 16.18
N ARG A 249 4.44 22.81 15.63
CA ARG A 249 3.90 24.13 16.01
C ARG A 249 3.21 24.79 14.84
N VAL A 250 3.92 25.24 13.82
CA VAL A 250 3.33 26.05 12.73
C VAL A 250 2.28 25.27 11.95
N ARG A 251 2.65 24.12 11.39
CA ARG A 251 1.79 23.29 10.55
C ARG A 251 0.63 22.68 11.34
N TYR A 252 0.89 22.25 12.58
CA TYR A 252 -0.14 21.78 13.50
C TYR A 252 -1.29 22.80 13.69
N HIS A 253 -0.96 24.07 13.93
CA HIS A 253 -1.99 25.12 14.07
C HIS A 253 -2.71 25.42 12.76
N PHE A 254 -2.02 25.28 11.63
CA PHE A 254 -2.61 25.45 10.31
C PHE A 254 -3.61 24.33 9.99
N LYS A 255 -3.20 23.06 10.18
CA LYS A 255 -4.06 21.90 9.90
C LYS A 255 -5.30 21.81 10.81
N LYS A 256 -5.30 22.48 11.97
CA LYS A 256 -6.52 22.66 12.80
C LYS A 256 -7.65 23.39 12.06
N LYS A 257 -7.31 24.32 11.17
CA LYS A 257 -8.28 25.16 10.44
C LYS A 257 -8.46 24.73 8.99
N HIS A 258 -7.49 24.00 8.45
CA HIS A 258 -7.46 23.61 7.06
C HIS A 258 -7.25 22.10 6.97
N HIS A 259 -8.32 21.40 6.60
CA HIS A 259 -8.38 19.96 6.37
C HIS A 259 -7.59 19.60 5.11
N ALA A 260 -6.28 19.62 5.24
CA ALA A 260 -5.37 19.45 4.14
C ALA A 260 -4.77 18.05 4.11
N LEU A 261 -4.81 17.46 2.91
CA LEU A 261 -4.22 16.16 2.66
C LEU A 261 -3.49 16.12 1.31
N ILE A 262 -4.10 16.71 0.27
CA ILE A 262 -3.59 16.70 -1.10
C ILE A 262 -3.12 18.11 -1.47
N PHE A 263 -1.87 18.23 -1.88
CA PHE A 263 -1.21 19.50 -2.17
C PHE A 263 -1.19 19.79 -3.68
N ASP A 264 -1.10 21.07 -4.05
CA ASP A 264 -1.06 21.54 -5.44
C ASP A 264 0.13 20.99 -6.25
N ASP A 265 1.25 20.70 -5.59
CA ASP A 265 2.44 20.09 -6.18
C ASP A 265 2.35 18.57 -6.33
N GLY A 266 1.24 17.96 -5.89
CA GLY A 266 0.97 16.53 -5.99
C GLY A 266 1.35 15.72 -4.76
N TYR A 267 1.96 16.31 -3.74
CA TYR A 267 2.23 15.61 -2.48
C TYR A 267 0.93 15.20 -1.77
N ILE A 268 0.92 14.02 -1.15
CA ILE A 268 -0.24 13.43 -0.47
C ILE A 268 0.20 13.04 0.94
N GLU A 269 -0.45 13.57 1.96
CA GLU A 269 -0.24 13.18 3.35
C GLU A 269 -0.94 11.88 3.71
N ARG A 270 -0.44 11.21 4.74
CA ARG A 270 -1.05 9.99 5.29
C ARG A 270 -2.45 10.23 5.86
N ASP A 271 -2.63 11.37 6.52
CA ASP A 271 -3.72 11.59 7.45
C ASP A 271 -4.16 13.05 7.50
N LEU A 272 -5.41 13.27 7.91
CA LEU A 272 -5.97 14.61 8.00
C LEU A 272 -5.64 15.31 9.32
N ARG A 273 -5.41 14.55 10.40
CA ARG A 273 -5.46 15.03 11.80
C ARG A 273 -4.14 14.95 12.58
N LEU A 274 -3.05 14.50 11.95
CA LEU A 274 -1.69 14.56 12.48
C LEU A 274 -0.89 15.64 11.77
N SER A 275 0.28 15.95 12.31
CA SER A 275 1.09 17.09 11.84
C SER A 275 1.70 16.93 10.43
N GLY A 276 1.63 15.75 9.79
CA GLY A 276 2.08 15.54 8.41
C GLY A 276 3.57 15.20 8.25
N GLN A 277 4.23 14.71 9.30
CA GLN A 277 5.69 14.46 9.35
C GLN A 277 6.16 13.25 8.52
N SER A 278 5.29 12.26 8.31
CA SER A 278 5.64 10.98 7.69
C SER A 278 5.67 11.05 6.17
N ILE A 279 6.73 11.64 5.61
CA ILE A 279 6.89 11.90 4.17
C ILE A 279 6.87 10.65 3.30
N GLU A 280 7.26 9.51 3.85
CA GLU A 280 7.29 8.21 3.17
C GLU A 280 5.89 7.72 2.78
N TYR A 281 4.84 8.11 3.51
CA TYR A 281 3.49 7.65 3.20
C TYR A 281 2.88 8.29 1.95
N HIS A 282 3.55 9.28 1.36
CA HIS A 282 3.16 9.81 0.08
C HIS A 282 3.06 8.71 -0.99
N ILE A 283 4.06 7.84 -1.07
CA ILE A 283 4.08 6.75 -2.06
C ILE A 283 3.17 5.58 -1.68
N VAL A 284 3.00 5.32 -0.37
CA VAL A 284 2.04 4.33 0.13
C VAL A 284 0.62 4.71 -0.28
N ASN A 285 0.24 5.99 -0.14
CA ASN A 285 -1.05 6.48 -0.59
C ASN A 285 -1.24 6.36 -2.11
N ILE A 286 -0.22 6.69 -2.90
CA ILE A 286 -0.30 6.54 -4.38
C ILE A 286 -0.54 5.06 -4.72
N TRP A 287 0.20 4.16 -4.08
CA TRP A 287 0.08 2.72 -4.31
C TRP A 287 -1.29 2.18 -3.93
N ASP A 288 -1.80 2.52 -2.74
CA ASP A 288 -3.13 2.11 -2.31
C ASP A 288 -4.22 2.70 -3.24
N ILE A 289 -4.10 3.97 -3.67
CA ILE A 289 -5.02 4.58 -4.65
C ILE A 289 -4.99 3.83 -5.97
N SER A 290 -3.80 3.51 -6.50
CA SER A 290 -3.66 2.75 -7.74
C SER A 290 -4.29 1.36 -7.61
N ARG A 291 -4.05 0.65 -6.51
CA ARG A 291 -4.68 -0.66 -6.25
C ARG A 291 -6.20 -0.56 -6.15
N LEU A 292 -6.72 0.48 -5.50
CA LEU A 292 -8.17 0.72 -5.47
C LEU A 292 -8.73 0.96 -6.86
N LEU A 293 -8.08 1.77 -7.70
CA LEU A 293 -8.49 1.97 -9.09
C LEU A 293 -8.55 0.67 -9.88
N LEU A 294 -7.57 -0.23 -9.70
CA LEU A 294 -7.59 -1.56 -10.31
C LEU A 294 -8.82 -2.36 -9.87
N TRP A 295 -9.09 -2.44 -8.57
CA TRP A 295 -10.23 -3.20 -8.04
C TRP A 295 -11.59 -2.59 -8.38
N LEU A 296 -11.69 -1.26 -8.42
CA LEU A 296 -12.87 -0.56 -8.95
C LEU A 296 -13.11 -0.94 -10.42
N ASN A 297 -12.06 -0.99 -11.23
CA ASN A 297 -12.17 -1.41 -12.63
C ASN A 297 -12.57 -2.89 -12.78
N ILE A 298 -12.00 -3.80 -11.96
CA ILE A 298 -12.34 -5.24 -11.97
C ILE A 298 -13.81 -5.44 -11.60
N GLU A 299 -14.26 -4.78 -10.54
CA GLU A 299 -15.64 -4.90 -10.05
C GLU A 299 -16.65 -4.09 -10.88
N GLN A 300 -16.19 -3.32 -11.87
CA GLN A 300 -17.00 -2.36 -12.62
C GLN A 300 -17.75 -1.39 -11.68
N LYS A 301 -17.08 -0.99 -10.60
CA LYS A 301 -17.60 -0.13 -9.53
C LYS A 301 -16.88 1.22 -9.51
N GLY A 302 -17.53 2.18 -8.85
CA GLY A 302 -17.08 3.56 -8.76
C GLY A 302 -17.82 4.46 -9.74
N THR A 303 -18.06 5.71 -9.34
CA THR A 303 -18.57 6.71 -10.25
C THR A 303 -17.45 7.13 -11.20
N ASN A 304 -17.79 7.54 -12.43
CA ASN A 304 -16.83 8.14 -13.36
C ASN A 304 -16.08 9.31 -12.71
N GLN A 305 -16.72 10.00 -11.76
CA GLN A 305 -16.10 11.10 -11.01
C GLN A 305 -15.06 10.64 -10.00
N LEU A 306 -15.36 9.65 -9.13
CA LEU A 306 -14.40 9.15 -8.14
C LEU A 306 -13.16 8.58 -8.81
N THR A 307 -13.35 7.73 -9.82
CA THR A 307 -12.25 7.11 -10.57
C THR A 307 -11.38 8.18 -11.26
N SER A 308 -12.00 9.17 -11.92
CA SER A 308 -11.26 10.29 -12.53
C SER A 308 -10.46 11.11 -11.49
N SER A 309 -11.05 11.39 -10.33
CA SER A 309 -10.38 12.11 -9.24
C SER A 309 -9.18 11.32 -8.71
N LEU A 310 -9.36 10.03 -8.42
CA LEU A 310 -8.31 9.15 -7.94
C LEU A 310 -7.17 9.01 -8.96
N THR A 311 -7.49 8.82 -10.25
CA THR A 311 -6.50 8.78 -11.33
C THR A 311 -5.69 10.07 -11.41
N SER A 312 -6.37 11.24 -11.33
CA SER A 312 -5.71 12.54 -11.30
C SER A 312 -4.77 12.70 -10.09
N ILE A 313 -5.20 12.24 -8.91
CA ILE A 313 -4.39 12.29 -7.68
C ILE A 313 -3.16 11.40 -7.80
N ALA A 314 -3.33 10.14 -8.24
CA ALA A 314 -2.22 9.20 -8.42
C ALA A 314 -1.18 9.76 -9.41
N LYS A 315 -1.63 10.28 -10.55
CA LYS A 315 -0.76 10.88 -11.57
C LYS A 315 -0.03 12.12 -11.06
N ARG A 316 -0.70 13.01 -10.33
CA ARG A 316 -0.06 14.17 -9.70
C ARG A 316 0.98 13.74 -8.65
N GLY A 317 0.67 12.73 -7.84
CA GLY A 317 1.62 12.17 -6.88
C GLY A 317 2.86 11.54 -7.53
N LEU A 318 2.68 10.78 -8.60
CA LEU A 318 3.82 10.26 -9.36
C LEU A 318 4.63 11.39 -10.03
N LYS A 319 3.98 12.43 -10.56
CA LYS A 319 4.66 13.63 -11.06
C LYS A 319 5.47 14.34 -9.96
N TYR A 320 5.00 14.34 -8.71
CA TYR A 320 5.79 14.83 -7.57
C TYR A 320 7.08 14.02 -7.38
N CYS A 321 6.98 12.68 -7.46
CA CYS A 321 8.14 11.77 -7.35
C CYS A 321 9.19 11.97 -8.45
N LEU A 322 8.76 12.41 -9.64
CA LEU A 322 9.64 12.77 -10.75
C LEU A 322 10.28 14.15 -10.58
N LYS A 323 9.48 15.18 -10.23
CA LYS A 323 9.91 16.58 -10.21
C LYS A 323 10.70 16.97 -8.97
N SER A 324 10.42 16.33 -7.83
CA SER A 324 11.03 16.68 -6.54
C SER A 324 12.37 15.97 -6.36
N ARG A 325 13.46 16.59 -6.82
CA ARG A 325 14.84 16.06 -6.66
C ARG A 325 15.17 15.66 -5.22
N SER A 326 14.68 16.44 -4.23
CA SER A 326 14.86 16.14 -2.81
C SER A 326 14.19 14.83 -2.41
N TYR A 327 12.98 14.60 -2.90
CA TYR A 327 12.20 13.39 -2.63
C TYR A 327 12.75 12.19 -3.40
N THR A 328 13.14 12.36 -4.66
CA THR A 328 13.83 11.33 -5.44
C THR A 328 15.07 10.81 -4.70
N ASN A 329 15.92 11.73 -4.23
CA ASN A 329 17.11 11.36 -3.48
C ASN A 329 16.75 10.66 -2.15
N PHE A 330 15.64 11.04 -1.52
CA PHE A 330 15.14 10.38 -0.30
C PHE A 330 14.74 8.94 -0.59
N ILE A 331 13.93 8.70 -1.61
CA ILE A 331 13.51 7.35 -2.03
C ILE A 331 14.74 6.52 -2.39
N GLN A 332 15.65 7.01 -3.25
CA GLN A 332 16.87 6.28 -3.60
C GLN A 332 17.69 5.82 -2.39
N ARG A 333 17.83 6.67 -1.37
CA ARG A 333 18.53 6.30 -0.13
C ARG A 333 17.80 5.19 0.63
N LYS A 334 16.46 5.25 0.72
CA LYS A 334 15.64 4.26 1.41
C LYS A 334 15.58 2.93 0.63
N SER A 335 15.32 2.97 -0.67
CA SER A 335 15.14 1.80 -1.53
C SER A 335 16.35 0.86 -1.57
N SER A 336 17.57 1.38 -1.40
CA SER A 336 18.80 0.56 -1.37
C SER A 336 18.82 -0.52 -0.28
N GLY A 337 17.96 -0.42 0.74
CA GLY A 337 17.80 -1.45 1.77
C GLY A 337 16.36 -1.91 2.02
N THR A 338 15.36 -1.15 1.58
CA THR A 338 13.96 -1.40 1.96
C THR A 338 12.99 -1.63 0.80
N GLY A 339 13.44 -1.52 -0.46
CA GLY A 339 12.59 -1.77 -1.62
C GLY A 339 11.39 -0.80 -1.77
N VAL A 340 11.37 0.31 -1.03
CA VAL A 340 10.33 1.37 -0.99
C VAL A 340 10.09 2.07 -2.34
N ALA A 341 10.88 1.76 -3.37
CA ALA A 341 10.59 2.22 -4.72
C ALA A 341 9.55 1.33 -5.43
N ASN A 342 9.27 0.13 -4.91
CA ASN A 342 8.31 -0.79 -5.52
C ASN A 342 6.89 -0.25 -5.47
N GLU A 343 6.50 0.50 -4.44
CA GLU A 343 5.19 1.17 -4.40
C GLU A 343 5.01 2.12 -5.60
N ILE A 344 6.07 2.83 -6.01
CA ILE A 344 6.06 3.68 -7.21
C ILE A 344 5.95 2.83 -8.47
N LEU A 345 6.76 1.78 -8.58
CA LEU A 345 6.80 0.91 -9.76
C LEU A 345 5.47 0.21 -9.99
N GLU A 346 4.89 -0.37 -8.95
CA GLU A 346 3.58 -1.04 -9.01
C GLU A 346 2.46 -0.06 -9.34
N SER A 347 2.50 1.15 -8.76
CA SER A 347 1.53 2.20 -9.10
C SER A 347 1.53 2.53 -10.59
N ILE A 348 2.72 2.62 -11.19
CA ILE A 348 2.89 2.90 -12.62
C ILE A 348 2.38 1.73 -13.47
N VAL A 349 2.74 0.49 -13.12
CA VAL A 349 2.24 -0.72 -13.82
C VAL A 349 0.72 -0.76 -13.81
N ILE A 350 0.10 -0.52 -12.66
CA ILE A 350 -1.35 -0.50 -12.52
C ILE A 350 -1.98 0.58 -13.40
N LEU A 351 -1.44 1.81 -13.38
CA LEU A 351 -1.97 2.90 -14.20
C LEU A 351 -1.81 2.64 -15.70
N PHE A 352 -0.68 2.08 -16.15
CA PHE A 352 -0.52 1.61 -17.53
C PHE A 352 -1.62 0.62 -17.92
N CYS A 353 -1.91 -0.35 -17.06
CA CYS A 353 -2.98 -1.30 -17.29
C CYS A 353 -4.38 -0.68 -17.21
N LEU A 354 -4.56 0.48 -16.57
CA LEU A 354 -5.81 1.24 -16.63
C LEU A 354 -5.92 2.12 -17.88
N GLY A 355 -4.92 2.09 -18.77
CA GLY A 355 -4.89 2.86 -20.03
C GLY A 355 -4.17 4.19 -19.92
N GLU A 356 -3.63 4.54 -18.76
CA GLU A 356 -2.82 5.74 -18.59
C GLU A 356 -1.42 5.52 -19.15
N SER A 357 -1.05 6.18 -20.24
CA SER A 357 0.25 5.99 -20.89
C SER A 357 0.90 7.32 -21.28
N GLU A 358 1.37 8.09 -20.28
CA GLU A 358 2.19 9.28 -20.53
C GLU A 358 3.70 8.95 -20.54
N ASP A 359 4.48 9.60 -21.40
CA ASP A 359 5.92 9.31 -21.56
C ASP A 359 6.73 9.47 -20.27
N TRP A 360 6.40 10.48 -19.46
CA TRP A 360 7.08 10.72 -18.19
C TRP A 360 6.87 9.57 -17.18
N MET A 361 5.79 8.78 -17.30
CA MET A 361 5.59 7.60 -16.46
C MET A 361 6.59 6.51 -16.82
N ARG A 362 6.90 6.36 -18.12
CA ARG A 362 7.90 5.43 -18.62
C ARG A 362 9.29 5.83 -18.13
N GLU A 363 9.61 7.12 -18.23
CA GLU A 363 10.84 7.69 -17.68
C GLU A 363 10.97 7.41 -16.17
N LEU A 364 9.91 7.70 -15.41
CA LEU A 364 9.87 7.49 -13.97
C LEU A 364 10.05 6.02 -13.58
N TYR A 365 9.39 5.11 -14.31
CA TYR A 365 9.54 3.67 -14.12
C TYR A 365 11.00 3.24 -14.30
N MET A 366 11.59 3.62 -15.43
CA MET A 366 12.98 3.31 -15.77
C MET A 366 13.96 3.89 -14.75
N GLN A 367 13.66 5.08 -14.23
CA GLN A 367 14.47 5.72 -13.20
C GLN A 367 14.48 4.91 -11.90
N TYR A 368 13.33 4.49 -11.39
CA TYR A 368 13.27 3.79 -10.10
C TYR A 368 13.60 2.31 -10.18
N ARG A 369 13.32 1.66 -11.32
CA ARG A 369 13.49 0.21 -11.48
C ARG A 369 14.94 -0.23 -11.31
N GLN A 370 15.89 0.65 -11.65
CA GLN A 370 17.34 0.43 -11.49
C GLN A 370 17.81 0.26 -10.04
N TYR A 371 17.01 0.71 -9.06
CA TYR A 371 17.41 0.75 -7.64
C TYR A 371 16.58 -0.17 -6.75
N ALA A 372 15.56 -0.83 -7.30
CA ALA A 372 14.60 -1.64 -6.55
C ALA A 372 14.72 -3.12 -6.95
N PRO A 373 15.05 -4.02 -6.01
CA PRO A 373 14.76 -5.44 -6.20
C PRO A 373 13.26 -5.63 -6.41
N ALA A 374 12.88 -6.52 -7.33
CA ALA A 374 11.48 -6.72 -7.67
C ALA A 374 10.64 -7.14 -6.45
N SER A 375 9.40 -6.67 -6.36
CA SER A 375 8.38 -7.20 -5.45
C SER A 375 7.63 -8.37 -6.09
N SER A 376 6.71 -9.00 -5.35
CA SER A 376 5.79 -10.02 -5.89
C SER A 376 5.01 -9.50 -7.12
N ALA A 377 4.55 -8.25 -7.09
CA ALA A 377 3.75 -7.72 -8.18
C ALA A 377 4.60 -7.42 -9.42
N ILE A 378 5.82 -6.90 -9.24
CA ILE A 378 6.75 -6.66 -10.35
C ILE A 378 7.22 -7.97 -10.98
N LEU A 379 7.27 -9.05 -10.21
CA LEU A 379 7.51 -10.40 -10.71
C LEU A 379 6.29 -11.03 -11.39
N GLY A 380 5.12 -10.38 -11.37
CA GLY A 380 3.88 -10.92 -11.93
C GLY A 380 3.24 -12.03 -11.10
N ILE A 381 3.62 -12.18 -9.83
CA ILE A 381 3.18 -13.28 -8.96
C ILE A 381 2.27 -12.82 -7.81
N ASP A 382 2.00 -11.51 -7.70
CA ASP A 382 1.10 -11.01 -6.67
C ASP A 382 -0.35 -11.38 -7.00
N LEU A 383 -0.90 -12.37 -6.31
CA LEU A 383 -2.25 -12.84 -6.56
C LEU A 383 -3.32 -11.77 -6.27
N SER A 384 -3.02 -10.68 -5.55
CA SER A 384 -3.98 -9.58 -5.37
C SER A 384 -4.01 -8.61 -6.57
N LEU A 385 -3.03 -8.67 -7.47
CA LEU A 385 -2.87 -7.72 -8.60
C LEU A 385 -2.72 -8.40 -9.97
N CYS A 386 -2.16 -9.60 -10.00
CA CYS A 386 -1.73 -10.32 -11.18
C CYS A 386 -2.58 -11.58 -11.42
N ILE A 387 -2.60 -12.03 -12.67
CA ILE A 387 -3.09 -13.36 -13.05
C ILE A 387 -1.91 -14.32 -12.98
N PRO A 388 -1.99 -15.42 -12.21
CA PRO A 388 -0.92 -16.40 -12.19
C PRO A 388 -0.75 -17.00 -13.59
N THR A 389 0.46 -16.90 -14.13
CA THR A 389 0.84 -17.53 -15.39
C THR A 389 1.74 -18.74 -15.09
N GLU A 390 1.62 -19.82 -15.86
CA GLU A 390 2.39 -21.06 -15.61
C GLU A 390 3.92 -20.88 -15.77
N LYS A 391 4.36 -19.76 -16.36
CA LYS A 391 5.77 -19.43 -16.56
C LYS A 391 6.00 -17.95 -16.23
N SER A 392 6.43 -17.66 -15.00
CA SER A 392 7.18 -16.43 -14.75
C SER A 392 8.50 -16.54 -15.52
N ILE A 393 8.58 -15.79 -16.63
CA ILE A 393 9.78 -15.79 -17.46
C ILE A 393 10.76 -14.80 -16.82
N ASN A 394 11.75 -15.34 -16.12
CA ASN A 394 12.82 -14.55 -15.54
C ASN A 394 13.85 -14.19 -16.63
N ILE A 395 13.57 -13.13 -17.39
CA ILE A 395 14.54 -12.54 -18.30
C ILE A 395 15.25 -11.39 -17.55
N PRO A 396 16.59 -11.39 -17.50
CA PRO A 396 17.34 -10.27 -16.94
C PRO A 396 16.91 -8.94 -17.59
N ASP A 397 16.73 -7.91 -16.77
CA ASP A 397 16.35 -6.57 -17.22
C ASP A 397 14.99 -6.46 -17.94
N VAL A 398 14.13 -7.47 -17.84
CA VAL A 398 12.77 -7.44 -18.39
C VAL A 398 11.75 -7.77 -17.30
N ASP A 399 10.81 -6.85 -17.08
CA ASP A 399 9.63 -7.11 -16.25
C ASP A 399 8.49 -7.57 -17.17
N PHE A 400 7.87 -8.70 -16.82
CA PHE A 400 6.74 -9.29 -17.54
C PHE A 400 5.60 -9.56 -16.55
N ILE A 401 4.50 -8.83 -16.68
CA ILE A 401 3.44 -8.78 -15.66
C ILE A 401 2.08 -8.88 -16.35
N THR A 402 1.30 -9.92 -16.07
CA THR A 402 -0.11 -9.99 -16.50
C THR A 402 -1.00 -9.58 -15.32
N LEU A 403 -1.71 -8.45 -15.44
CA LEU A 403 -2.62 -7.96 -14.39
C LEU A 403 -3.98 -8.66 -14.44
N ARG A 404 -4.71 -8.61 -13.32
CA ARG A 404 -6.06 -9.18 -13.15
C ARG A 404 -7.10 -8.71 -14.16
N ASN A 405 -6.90 -7.55 -14.80
CA ASN A 405 -7.77 -7.09 -15.87
C ASN A 405 -7.46 -7.71 -17.25
N GLY A 406 -6.56 -8.71 -17.31
CA GLY A 406 -6.19 -9.44 -18.53
C GLY A 406 -5.16 -8.74 -19.41
N LYS A 407 -4.64 -7.58 -19.00
CA LYS A 407 -3.57 -6.89 -19.74
C LYS A 407 -2.20 -7.36 -19.31
N THR A 408 -1.29 -7.45 -20.28
CA THR A 408 0.11 -7.81 -20.04
C THR A 408 1.01 -6.59 -20.25
N PHE A 409 1.78 -6.26 -19.22
CA PHE A 409 2.82 -5.25 -19.21
C PHE A 409 4.18 -5.90 -19.43
N ILE A 410 4.96 -5.35 -20.35
CA ILE A 410 6.31 -5.78 -20.66
C ILE A 410 7.20 -4.55 -20.62
N ALA A 411 8.22 -4.55 -19.76
CA ALA A 411 9.21 -3.48 -19.71
C ALA A 411 10.62 -4.04 -19.84
N ASN A 412 11.31 -3.67 -20.92
CA ASN A 412 12.75 -3.87 -21.02
C ASN A 412 13.44 -2.61 -20.50
N TYR A 413 14.18 -2.75 -19.40
CA TYR A 413 14.89 -1.66 -18.73
C TYR A 413 16.41 -1.83 -18.80
N SER A 414 16.89 -2.67 -19.73
CA SER A 414 18.32 -2.84 -20.00
C SER A 414 18.97 -1.51 -20.39
N LYS A 415 20.30 -1.43 -20.24
CA LYS A 415 21.05 -0.22 -20.65
C LYS A 415 21.02 0.01 -22.16
N GLU A 416 20.88 -1.06 -22.94
CA GLU A 416 20.98 -1.05 -24.40
C GLU A 416 19.63 -0.80 -25.07
N THR A 417 18.53 -1.28 -24.47
CA THR A 417 17.17 -1.14 -25.01
C THR A 417 16.20 -0.77 -23.89
N LYS A 418 15.50 0.35 -24.04
CA LYS A 418 14.45 0.78 -23.12
C LYS A 418 13.12 0.84 -23.84
N SER A 419 12.21 -0.07 -23.48
CA SER A 419 10.88 -0.11 -24.08
C SER A 419 9.86 -0.57 -23.05
N ILE A 420 8.62 -0.09 -23.21
CA ILE A 420 7.47 -0.55 -22.44
C ILE A 420 6.35 -0.86 -23.45
N ALA A 421 5.74 -2.02 -23.34
CA ALA A 421 4.61 -2.44 -24.15
C ALA A 421 3.46 -2.95 -23.27
N ILE A 422 2.22 -2.75 -23.72
CA ILE A 422 1.01 -3.19 -23.04
C ILE A 422 0.15 -3.90 -24.08
N HIS A 423 -0.23 -5.14 -23.79
CA HIS A 423 -0.99 -5.99 -24.69
C HIS A 423 -2.32 -6.41 -24.06
N HIS A 424 -3.33 -6.55 -24.91
CA HIS A 424 -4.58 -7.23 -24.58
C HIS A 424 -4.47 -8.69 -25.03
N ASN A 425 -4.82 -9.63 -24.14
CA ASN A 425 -4.80 -11.09 -24.32
C ASN A 425 -3.43 -11.78 -24.14
N ASN A 426 -3.49 -13.07 -23.78
CA ASN A 426 -2.38 -13.87 -23.24
C ASN A 426 -1.41 -14.45 -24.30
N GLU A 427 -1.60 -14.20 -25.60
CA GLU A 427 -0.72 -14.76 -26.64
C GLU A 427 0.52 -13.90 -26.86
N VAL A 428 1.45 -13.93 -25.90
CA VAL A 428 2.81 -13.44 -26.09
C VAL A 428 3.73 -14.64 -26.16
N ILE A 429 4.28 -14.95 -27.34
CA ILE A 429 5.23 -16.05 -27.51
C ILE A 429 6.65 -15.51 -27.30
N ILE A 430 7.24 -15.84 -26.16
CA ILE A 430 8.64 -15.52 -25.88
C ILE A 430 9.52 -16.66 -26.40
N LYS A 431 10.24 -16.43 -27.50
CA LYS A 431 11.28 -17.34 -28.00
C LYS A 431 12.64 -16.74 -27.68
N SER A 432 13.45 -17.42 -26.87
CA SER A 432 14.89 -17.14 -26.62
C SER A 432 15.38 -15.76 -27.08
N GLN A 433 15.36 -14.78 -26.16
CA GLN A 433 15.79 -13.38 -26.33
C GLN A 433 14.95 -12.49 -27.28
N CYS A 434 13.95 -13.04 -27.98
CA CYS A 434 12.99 -12.27 -28.77
C CYS A 434 11.57 -12.40 -28.20
N ILE A 435 10.98 -11.27 -27.86
CA ILE A 435 9.54 -11.17 -27.58
C ILE A 435 8.85 -11.05 -28.93
N VAL A 436 8.21 -12.14 -29.39
CA VAL A 436 7.42 -12.14 -30.61
C VAL A 436 5.96 -11.99 -30.22
N VAL A 437 5.37 -10.87 -30.62
CA VAL A 437 3.93 -10.63 -30.50
C VAL A 437 3.27 -11.35 -31.67
N VAL A 438 2.33 -12.25 -31.39
CA VAL A 438 1.57 -13.01 -32.39
C VAL A 438 0.22 -12.37 -32.65
#